data_AF-A0AA41JTZ4-F1
#
_entry.id   AF-A0AA41JTZ4-F1
#
_cell.length_a   1.000
_cell.length_b   1.000
_cell.length_c   1.000
_cell.angle_alpha   90.00
_cell.angle_beta   90.00
_cell.angle_gamma   90.00
#
_symmetry.space_group_name_H-M   'P 1'
#
loop_
_entity.id
_entity.type
_entity.pdbx_description
1 polymer ?
#
loop_
_entity_poly.entity_id
_entity_poly.type
_entity_poly.pdbx_seq_one_letter_code
_entity_poly.pdbx_strand_id
1 'polypeptide(L)'
;MNFDFVWEGTKSWRNRIKDLISNEKLSKTDQAVLYELGLLALHPKHSTIIEDKLNISKEDFYLSLAHLEKANIIRYQLDSEPMSTPLAQ
;
A
#
# COMPACT_ATOMS: atom_id res chain seq x y z
N MET A 1 -5.00 4.44 -8.35
CA MET A 1 -3.73 3.92 -7.79
C MET A 1 -3.86 2.42 -7.76
N ASN A 2 -2.94 1.72 -8.41
CA ASN A 2 -2.86 0.26 -8.34
C ASN A 2 -1.72 -0.11 -7.39
N PHE A 3 -1.92 -1.13 -6.57
CA PHE A 3 -0.86 -1.68 -5.72
C PHE A 3 -0.99 -3.19 -5.66
N ASP A 4 0.16 -3.83 -5.62
CA ASP A 4 0.29 -5.26 -5.45
C ASP A 4 1.20 -5.51 -4.26
N PHE A 5 0.90 -6.57 -3.54
CA PHE A 5 1.76 -6.98 -2.47
C PHE A 5 2.85 -7.95 -2.93
N VAL A 6 4.07 -7.77 -2.41
CA VAL A 6 5.21 -8.62 -2.77
C VAL A 6 5.26 -9.81 -1.82
N TRP A 7 4.62 -10.91 -2.22
CA TRP A 7 4.49 -12.11 -1.37
C TRP A 7 5.17 -13.35 -1.92
N GLU A 8 5.85 -14.08 -1.03
CA GLU A 8 6.26 -15.47 -1.22
C GLU A 8 5.77 -16.32 -0.02
N GLY A 9 5.06 -17.43 -0.28
CA GLY A 9 4.66 -18.43 0.73
C GLY A 9 3.15 -18.61 0.97
N THR A 10 2.80 -19.49 1.93
CA THR A 10 1.42 -20.00 2.17
C THR A 10 0.73 -19.43 3.42
N LYS A 11 1.35 -18.47 4.13
CA LYS A 11 0.75 -17.88 5.35
C LYS A 11 -0.51 -17.09 5.02
N SER A 12 -1.52 -17.18 5.89
CA SER A 12 -2.72 -16.35 5.78
C SER A 12 -2.37 -14.85 5.87
N TRP A 13 -2.96 -14.06 5.00
CA TRP A 13 -2.89 -12.60 4.95
C TRP A 13 -2.83 -11.93 6.35
N ARG A 14 -3.80 -12.24 7.21
CA ARG A 14 -3.97 -11.62 8.53
C ARG A 14 -2.80 -11.85 9.47
N ASN A 15 -2.26 -13.07 9.50
CA ASN A 15 -1.12 -13.41 10.34
C ASN A 15 0.17 -12.75 9.83
N ARG A 16 0.29 -12.56 8.52
CA ARG A 16 1.45 -11.89 7.94
C ARG A 16 1.45 -10.38 8.18
N ILE A 17 0.29 -9.73 8.07
CA ILE A 17 0.14 -8.32 8.46
C ILE A 17 0.49 -8.14 9.94
N LYS A 18 0.05 -9.05 10.82
CA LYS A 18 0.46 -9.06 12.23
C LYS A 18 1.98 -9.21 12.39
N ASP A 19 2.62 -10.14 11.67
CA ASP A 19 4.08 -10.33 11.70
C ASP A 19 4.81 -9.03 11.26
N LEU A 20 4.37 -8.39 10.17
CA LEU A 20 4.97 -7.16 9.63
C LEU A 20 4.76 -5.96 10.55
N ILE A 21 3.56 -5.83 11.15
CA ILE A 21 3.26 -4.80 12.15
C ILE A 21 4.09 -5.01 13.42
N SER A 22 4.33 -6.27 13.82
CA SER A 22 5.17 -6.60 14.96
C SER A 22 6.67 -6.37 14.72
N ASN A 23 7.08 -6.07 13.50
CA ASN A 23 8.45 -5.75 13.16
C ASN A 23 8.72 -4.27 13.54
N GLU A 24 9.59 -4.03 14.52
CA GLU A 24 9.86 -2.72 15.12
C GLU A 24 10.40 -1.63 14.15
N LYS A 25 10.59 -1.97 12.87
CA LYS A 25 11.11 -1.06 11.84
C LYS A 25 10.03 -0.20 11.15
N LEU A 26 8.75 -0.51 11.30
CA LEU A 26 7.66 0.27 10.70
C LEU A 26 7.11 1.30 11.69
N SER A 27 6.91 2.54 11.25
CA SER A 27 6.25 3.55 12.08
C SER A 27 4.78 3.19 12.31
N LYS A 28 4.14 3.80 13.32
CA LYS A 28 2.70 3.60 13.56
C LYS A 28 1.85 3.97 12.34
N THR A 29 2.26 4.99 11.59
CA THR A 29 1.61 5.41 10.35
C THR A 29 1.77 4.35 9.27
N ASP A 30 2.99 3.82 9.07
CA ASP A 30 3.23 2.77 8.06
C ASP A 30 2.44 1.50 8.38
N GLN A 31 2.35 1.13 9.67
CA GLN A 31 1.55 -0.01 10.12
C GLN A 31 0.06 0.18 9.82
N ALA A 32 -0.48 1.38 10.06
CA ALA A 32 -1.87 1.70 9.78
C ALA A 32 -2.18 1.72 8.28
N VAL A 33 -1.29 2.34 7.48
CA VAL A 33 -1.39 2.34 6.00
C VAL A 33 -1.34 0.92 5.45
N LEU A 34 -0.40 0.09 5.92
CA LEU A 34 -0.27 -1.31 5.52
C LEU A 34 -1.53 -2.12 5.83
N TYR A 35 -2.14 -1.88 7.00
CA TYR A 35 -3.39 -2.55 7.38
C TYR A 35 -4.54 -2.20 6.43
N GLU A 36 -4.71 -0.91 6.12
CA GLU A 36 -5.79 -0.43 5.25
C GLU A 36 -5.62 -0.88 3.79
N LEU A 37 -4.40 -0.81 3.23
CA LEU A 37 -4.10 -1.38 1.91
C LEU A 37 -4.44 -2.87 1.86
N GLY A 38 -4.21 -3.57 2.98
CA GLY A 38 -4.56 -4.96 3.12
C GLY A 38 -6.04 -5.27 3.05
N LEU A 39 -6.83 -4.49 3.78
CA LEU A 39 -8.29 -4.59 3.71
C LEU A 39 -8.80 -4.29 2.32
N LEU A 40 -8.23 -3.29 1.65
CA LEU A 40 -8.59 -2.91 0.29
C LEU A 40 -8.30 -4.03 -0.71
N ALA A 41 -7.17 -4.73 -0.60
CA ALA A 41 -6.86 -5.87 -1.48
C ALA A 41 -7.80 -7.07 -1.27
N LEU A 42 -8.20 -7.35 -0.02
CA LEU A 42 -9.18 -8.41 0.27
C LEU A 42 -10.60 -8.03 -0.15
N HIS A 43 -10.91 -6.73 -0.09
CA HIS A 43 -12.24 -6.20 -0.38
C HIS A 43 -12.14 -5.00 -1.35
N PRO A 44 -11.86 -5.22 -2.65
CA PRO A 44 -11.61 -4.13 -3.61
C PRO A 44 -12.80 -3.19 -3.81
N LYS A 45 -14.01 -3.60 -3.43
CA LYS A 45 -15.23 -2.79 -3.49
C LYS A 45 -15.29 -1.72 -2.38
N HIS A 46 -14.40 -1.77 -1.39
CA HIS A 46 -14.26 -0.71 -0.40
C HIS A 46 -13.56 0.49 -1.04
N SER A 47 -14.33 1.34 -1.73
CA SER A 47 -13.83 2.65 -2.13
C SER A 47 -13.71 3.52 -0.88
N THR A 48 -12.52 3.54 -0.27
CA THR A 48 -12.25 4.42 0.88
C THR A 48 -10.96 5.17 0.63
N ILE A 49 -11.00 6.49 0.81
CA ILE A 49 -9.80 7.33 0.81
C ILE A 49 -9.05 7.01 2.11
N ILE A 50 -7.92 6.30 1.99
CA ILE A 50 -7.16 5.80 3.14
C ILE A 50 -6.66 6.95 4.00
N GLU A 51 -6.24 8.05 3.38
CA GLU A 51 -5.78 9.29 4.02
C GLU A 51 -6.84 9.84 4.99
N ASP A 52 -8.08 10.00 4.50
CA ASP A 52 -9.21 10.50 5.28
C ASP A 52 -9.56 9.53 6.42
N LYS A 53 -9.52 8.23 6.16
CA LYS A 53 -9.82 7.21 7.18
C LYS A 53 -8.79 7.19 8.30
N LEU A 54 -7.51 7.39 7.96
CA LEU A 54 -6.41 7.41 8.91
C LEU A 54 -6.17 8.81 9.51
N ASN A 55 -6.88 9.83 9.00
CA ASN A 55 -6.68 11.23 9.38
C ASN A 55 -5.21 11.67 9.25
N ILE A 56 -4.59 11.32 8.13
CA ILE A 56 -3.20 11.69 7.79
C ILE A 56 -3.17 12.55 6.53
N SER A 57 -2.09 13.32 6.35
CA SER A 57 -1.92 14.09 5.12
C SER A 57 -1.62 13.18 3.92
N LYS A 58 -1.86 13.68 2.70
CA LYS A 58 -1.45 13.00 1.47
C LYS A 58 0.06 12.74 1.42
N GLU A 59 0.85 13.69 1.91
CA GLU A 59 2.31 13.58 1.97
C GLU A 59 2.74 12.45 2.90
N ASP A 60 2.13 12.34 4.08
CA ASP A 60 2.41 11.26 5.03
C ASP A 60 2.01 9.90 4.45
N PHE A 61 0.88 9.84 3.75
CA PHE A 61 0.45 8.61 3.07
C PHE A 61 1.47 8.19 2.00
N TYR A 62 1.91 9.10 1.12
CA TYR A 62 2.91 8.79 0.11
C TYR A 62 4.28 8.42 0.71
N LEU A 63 4.70 9.09 1.78
CA LEU A 63 5.90 8.71 2.53
C LEU A 63 5.79 7.29 3.08
N SER A 64 4.64 6.94 3.65
CA SER A 64 4.36 5.57 4.11
C SER A 64 4.39 4.56 2.96
N LEU A 65 3.81 4.88 1.78
CA LEU A 65 3.91 4.00 0.61
C LEU A 65 5.36 3.77 0.20
N ALA A 66 6.18 4.82 0.15
CA ALA A 66 7.60 4.73 -0.18
C ALA A 66 8.39 3.90 0.85
N HIS A 67 8.08 4.03 2.14
CA HIS A 67 8.68 3.21 3.19
C HIS A 67 8.32 1.73 3.04
N LEU A 68 7.04 1.42 2.77
CA LEU A 68 6.56 0.05 2.58
C LEU A 68 7.13 -0.60 1.32
N GLU A 69 7.30 0.17 0.24
CA GLU A 69 7.97 -0.28 -0.98
C GLU A 69 9.46 -0.54 -0.74
N LYS A 70 10.16 0.38 -0.07
CA LYS A 70 11.58 0.21 0.30
C LYS A 70 11.80 -1.00 1.22
N ALA A 71 10.82 -1.31 2.07
CA ALA A 71 10.82 -2.52 2.90
C ALA A 71 10.49 -3.80 2.12
N ASN A 72 10.25 -3.69 0.80
CA ASN A 72 9.89 -4.78 -0.11
C ASN A 72 8.60 -5.51 0.32
N ILE A 73 7.64 -4.75 0.87
CA ILE A 73 6.34 -5.27 1.33
C ILE A 73 5.29 -5.10 0.24
N ILE A 74 5.29 -3.94 -0.42
CA ILE A 74 4.37 -3.59 -1.50
C ILE A 74 5.12 -3.13 -2.74
N ARG A 75 4.43 -3.16 -3.88
CA ARG A 75 4.75 -2.39 -5.08
C ARG A 75 3.51 -1.58 -5.42
N TYR A 76 3.67 -0.31 -5.76
CA TYR A 76 2.54 0.53 -6.13
C TYR A 76 2.86 1.35 -7.38
N GLN A 77 1.80 1.64 -8.14
CA GLN A 77 1.84 2.55 -9.27
C GLN A 77 0.80 3.63 -9.01
N LEU A 78 1.27 4.87 -8.96
CA LEU A 78 0.40 6.03 -9.04
C LEU A 78 -0.16 6.06 -10.47
N ASP A 79 -1.46 6.36 -10.59
CA ASP A 79 -2.06 6.59 -11.89
C ASP A 79 -1.51 7.94 -12.38
N SER A 80 -0.35 7.92 -13.00
CA SER A 80 0.14 9.03 -13.80
C SER A 80 -0.84 9.22 -14.97
N GLU A 81 -1.12 10.47 -15.31
CA GLU A 81 -1.85 10.99 -16.47
C GLU A 81 -1.91 10.09 -17.74
N PRO A 82 -2.97 10.25 -18.57
CA PRO A 82 -3.32 9.31 -19.64
C PRO A 82 -2.13 8.96 -20.52
N MET A 83 -2.07 7.70 -20.91
CA MET A 83 -1.18 7.16 -21.94
C MET A 83 -0.95 8.21 -23.02
N SER A 84 0.20 8.88 -22.97
CA SER A 84 0.78 9.45 -24.17
C SER A 84 1.13 8.24 -25.01
N THR A 85 0.19 7.85 -25.86
CA THR A 85 0.48 6.96 -26.99
C THR A 85 1.78 7.46 -27.59
N PRO A 86 2.82 6.62 -27.69
CA PRO A 86 3.88 6.94 -28.62
C PRO A 86 3.18 7.04 -29.97
N LEU A 87 3.18 8.24 -30.56
CA LEU A 87 2.94 8.37 -31.99
C LEU A 87 4.01 7.49 -32.64
N ALA A 88 3.58 6.29 -33.04
CA ALA A 88 4.37 5.41 -33.86
C ALA A 88 4.65 6.18 -35.17
N GLN A 89 5.95 6.44 -35.35
CA GLN A 89 6.71 6.69 -36.59
C GLN A 89 6.06 7.53 -37.70
#